data_AF-A0A8J3IVS2-F1
#
_entry.id   AF-A0A8J3IVS2-F1
#
_cell.length_a   1.000
_cell.length_b   1.000
_cell.length_c   1.000
_cell.angle_alpha   90.00
_cell.angle_beta   90.00
_cell.angle_gamma   90.00
#
_symmetry.space_group_name_H-M   'P 1'
#
loop_
_entity.id
_entity.type
_entity.pdbx_description
1 polymer ?
#
loop_
_entity_poly.entity_id
_entity_poly.type
_entity_poly.pdbx_seq_one_letter_code
_entity_poly.pdbx_strand_id
1 'polypeptide(L)'
;MLGLINILCTYPVLNVLILLYHYVHDFGVTILLFTFSSVLISSLLENLENIINRRSVDQSSSGVKSRGAHFFIGLAHALYLLRSILAIYLGCGLWSALSLLNGMTLSALNDALYSFVPRFSTFPDLYLRWFTILQPGWFFSLVQSLTISPWLIFVLILVLLLIGGYMLARISFTAGCLTLVVEGAFVVSLATWGIPLGLILFLTIIGIAISPILLLAQWYLSNKKVSGIS
;
A
#
# COMPACT_ATOMS: atom_id res chain seq x y z
N MET A 1 20.27 1.26 -17.88
CA MET A 1 18.92 0.85 -17.42
C MET A 1 18.54 1.41 -16.05
N LEU A 2 19.41 1.40 -15.02
CA LEU A 2 19.08 1.97 -13.69
C LEU A 2 18.61 3.43 -13.72
N GLY A 3 19.19 4.28 -14.58
CA GLY A 3 18.78 5.69 -14.67
C GLY A 3 17.31 5.89 -15.07
N LEU A 4 16.76 5.03 -15.92
CA LEU A 4 15.38 5.17 -16.40
C LEU A 4 14.37 4.75 -15.31
N ILE A 5 14.70 3.72 -14.53
CA ILE A 5 13.91 3.31 -13.34
C ILE A 5 13.95 4.40 -12.27
N ASN A 6 15.11 5.06 -12.09
CA ASN A 6 15.21 6.15 -11.13
C ASN A 6 14.33 7.34 -11.52
N ILE A 7 14.34 7.73 -12.79
CA ILE A 7 13.54 8.83 -13.32
C ILE A 7 12.05 8.50 -13.28
N LEU A 8 11.66 7.31 -13.73
CA LEU A 8 10.25 6.95 -13.84
C LEU A 8 9.63 6.57 -12.51
N CYS A 9 10.31 5.81 -11.64
CA CYS A 9 9.71 5.25 -10.43
C CYS A 9 10.25 5.88 -9.15
N THR A 10 11.57 6.06 -9.06
CA THR A 10 12.20 6.44 -7.77
C THR A 10 11.99 7.90 -7.43
N TYR A 11 12.30 8.83 -8.34
CA TYR A 11 12.18 10.25 -8.07
C TYR A 11 10.74 10.71 -7.84
N PRO A 12 9.72 10.26 -8.59
CA PRO A 12 8.35 10.66 -8.30
C PRO A 12 7.91 10.22 -6.91
N VAL A 13 8.19 8.97 -6.53
CA VAL A 13 7.84 8.46 -5.19
C VAL A 13 8.62 9.18 -4.10
N LEU A 14 9.93 9.40 -4.28
CA LEU A 14 10.76 10.17 -3.35
C LEU A 14 10.21 11.59 -3.15
N ASN A 15 9.88 12.29 -4.23
CA ASN A 15 9.36 13.65 -4.17
C ASN A 15 8.01 13.71 -3.45
N VAL A 16 7.12 12.75 -3.68
CA VAL A 16 5.84 12.65 -2.96
C VAL A 16 6.07 12.39 -1.47
N LEU A 17 6.98 11.47 -1.10
CA LEU A 17 7.32 11.20 0.29
C LEU A 17 7.89 12.44 0.98
N ILE A 18 8.85 13.11 0.35
CA ILE A 18 9.47 14.31 0.90
C ILE A 18 8.46 15.45 1.04
N LEU A 19 7.57 15.63 0.05
CA LEU A 19 6.51 16.61 0.12
C LEU A 19 5.57 16.33 1.30
N LEU A 20 5.14 15.07 1.48
CA LEU A 20 4.32 14.66 2.62
C LEU A 20 5.05 14.85 3.96
N TYR A 21 6.36 14.56 4.00
CA TYR A 21 7.18 14.76 5.19
C TYR A 21 7.26 16.24 5.60
N HIS A 22 7.29 17.18 4.66
CA HIS A 22 7.24 18.62 4.97
C HIS A 22 5.98 19.03 5.72
N TYR A 23 4.87 18.30 5.56
CA TYR A 23 3.62 18.60 6.26
C TYR A 23 3.53 17.95 7.64
N VAL A 24 4.10 16.76 7.81
CA VAL A 24 3.91 15.93 9.01
C VAL A 24 5.10 15.94 9.94
N HIS A 25 6.31 16.12 9.40
CA HIS A 25 7.59 16.03 10.11
C HIS A 25 7.87 14.68 10.81
N ASP A 26 7.11 13.63 10.49
CA ASP A 26 7.36 12.24 10.91
C ASP A 26 7.35 11.34 9.66
N PHE A 27 8.48 10.68 9.40
CA PHE A 27 8.65 9.87 8.18
C PHE A 27 7.86 8.54 8.26
N GLY A 28 7.61 7.99 9.45
CA GLY A 28 6.73 6.84 9.61
C GLY A 28 5.28 7.19 9.25
N VAL A 29 4.80 8.35 9.72
CA VAL A 29 3.44 8.83 9.39
C VAL A 29 3.35 9.24 7.92
N THR A 30 4.42 9.77 7.35
CA THR A 30 4.54 10.04 5.91
C THR A 30 4.31 8.78 5.09
N ILE A 31 4.97 7.66 5.44
CA ILE A 31 4.76 6.37 4.78
C ILE A 31 3.32 5.89 4.96
N LEU A 32 2.72 6.05 6.16
CA LEU A 32 1.30 5.74 6.37
C LEU A 32 0.40 6.51 5.39
N LEU A 33 0.55 7.84 5.31
CA LEU A 33 -0.27 8.68 4.43
C LEU A 33 -0.07 8.33 2.94
N PHE A 34 1.17 8.07 2.54
CA PHE A 34 1.48 7.60 1.19
C PHE A 34 0.77 6.28 0.89
N THR A 35 0.80 5.34 1.85
CA THR A 35 0.14 4.04 1.72
C THR A 35 -1.37 4.20 1.60
N PHE A 36 -2.00 4.99 2.48
CA PHE A 36 -3.44 5.25 2.43
C PHE A 36 -3.87 5.89 1.11
N SER A 37 -3.10 6.85 0.61
CA SER A 37 -3.38 7.50 -0.68
C SER A 37 -3.30 6.52 -1.84
N SER A 38 -2.25 5.68 -1.86
CA SER A 38 -2.04 4.65 -2.88
C SER A 38 -3.21 3.66 -2.93
N VAL A 39 -3.71 3.32 -1.75
CA VAL A 39 -4.80 2.37 -1.60
C VAL A 39 -6.12 2.98 -2.00
N LEU A 40 -6.37 4.23 -1.64
CA LEU A 40 -7.58 4.93 -2.05
C LEU A 40 -7.68 5.00 -3.58
N ILE A 41 -6.56 5.25 -4.26
CA ILE A 41 -6.49 5.19 -5.73
C ILE A 41 -6.78 3.77 -6.23
N SER A 42 -6.18 2.74 -5.62
CA SER A 42 -6.38 1.34 -6.02
C SER A 42 -7.85 0.90 -5.84
N SER A 43 -8.48 1.33 -4.76
CA SER A 43 -9.90 1.09 -4.47
C SER A 43 -10.80 1.85 -5.44
N LEU A 44 -10.45 3.08 -5.83
CA LEU A 44 -11.16 3.83 -6.85
C LEU A 44 -11.14 3.10 -8.21
N LEU A 45 -9.98 2.58 -8.62
CA LEU A 45 -9.84 1.81 -9.86
C LEU A 45 -10.69 0.54 -9.85
N GLU A 46 -10.71 -0.18 -8.72
CA GLU A 46 -11.55 -1.36 -8.55
C GLU A 46 -13.05 -1.02 -8.59
N ASN A 47 -13.46 0.09 -7.97
CA ASN A 47 -14.83 0.56 -8.03
C ASN A 47 -15.25 0.90 -9.47
N LEU A 48 -14.37 1.53 -10.25
CA LEU A 48 -14.61 1.81 -11.66
C LEU A 48 -14.72 0.53 -12.49
N GLU A 49 -13.82 -0.43 -12.27
CA GLU A 49 -13.85 -1.76 -12.90
C GLU A 49 -15.20 -2.45 -12.64
N ASN A 50 -15.65 -2.46 -11.39
CA ASN A 50 -16.92 -3.06 -10.98
C ASN A 50 -18.13 -2.39 -11.64
N ILE A 51 -18.12 -1.06 -11.77
CA ILE A 51 -19.18 -0.31 -12.47
C ILE A 51 -19.21 -0.67 -13.96
N ILE A 52 -18.03 -0.78 -14.59
CA ILE A 52 -17.90 -1.13 -16.01
C ILE A 52 -18.36 -2.56 -16.27
N ASN A 53 -17.99 -3.51 -15.41
CA ASN A 53 -18.43 -4.90 -15.50
C ASN A 53 -19.95 -5.04 -15.36
N ARG A 54 -20.59 -4.26 -14.48
CA ARG A 54 -22.06 -4.26 -14.40
C ARG A 54 -22.70 -3.75 -15.69
N ARG A 55 -22.16 -2.68 -16.27
CA ARG A 55 -22.65 -2.12 -17.55
C ARG A 55 -22.48 -3.08 -18.73
N SER A 56 -21.42 -3.89 -18.75
CA SER A 56 -21.21 -4.88 -19.82
C SER A 56 -22.26 -5.99 -19.77
N VAL A 57 -22.64 -6.43 -18.57
CA VAL A 57 -23.70 -7.42 -18.34
C VAL A 57 -25.06 -6.85 -18.73
N ASP A 58 -25.38 -5.64 -18.28
CA ASP A 58 -26.66 -4.98 -18.60
C ASP A 58 -26.85 -4.85 -20.11
N GLN A 59 -25.82 -4.40 -20.85
CA GLN A 59 -25.88 -4.27 -22.31
C GLN A 59 -26.00 -5.61 -23.04
N SER A 60 -25.38 -6.66 -22.51
CA SER A 60 -25.51 -8.01 -23.08
C SER A 60 -26.92 -8.57 -22.90
N SER A 61 -27.57 -8.24 -21.78
CA SER A 61 -28.95 -8.66 -21.48
C SER A 61 -30.02 -7.86 -22.26
N SER A 62 -29.74 -6.59 -22.60
CA SER A 62 -30.70 -5.71 -23.27
C SER A 62 -30.75 -5.85 -24.80
N GLY A 63 -30.05 -6.84 -25.38
CA GLY A 63 -30.01 -7.08 -26.84
C GLY A 63 -29.33 -5.97 -27.66
N VAL A 64 -28.64 -5.04 -26.99
CA VAL A 64 -27.91 -3.94 -27.65
C VAL A 64 -26.61 -4.49 -28.24
N LYS A 65 -26.32 -4.13 -29.51
CA LYS A 65 -25.23 -4.66 -30.37
C LYS A 65 -23.97 -5.09 -29.59
N SER A 66 -23.55 -6.34 -29.79
CA SER A 66 -22.41 -7.02 -29.14
C SER A 66 -21.09 -6.26 -29.10
N ARG A 67 -20.86 -5.29 -30.00
CA ARG A 67 -19.67 -4.42 -30.00
C ARG A 67 -19.53 -3.57 -28.74
N GLY A 68 -20.63 -3.15 -28.12
CA GLY A 68 -20.59 -2.37 -26.86
C GLY A 68 -20.08 -3.21 -25.69
N ALA A 69 -20.59 -4.42 -25.53
CA ALA A 69 -20.20 -5.34 -24.46
C ALA A 69 -18.70 -5.69 -24.50
N HIS A 70 -18.14 -5.97 -25.70
CA HIS A 70 -16.71 -6.24 -25.85
C HIS A 70 -15.82 -5.06 -25.47
N PHE A 71 -16.23 -3.82 -25.75
CA PHE A 71 -15.49 -2.62 -25.35
C PHE A 71 -15.40 -2.49 -23.81
N PHE A 72 -16.52 -2.70 -23.10
CA PHE A 72 -16.54 -2.60 -21.64
C PHE A 72 -15.72 -3.72 -20.97
N ILE A 73 -15.73 -4.94 -21.51
CA ILE A 73 -14.87 -6.02 -21.01
C ILE A 73 -13.38 -5.65 -21.17
N GLY A 74 -13.00 -5.11 -22.34
CA GLY A 74 -11.63 -4.64 -22.58
C GLY A 74 -11.22 -3.53 -21.62
N LEU A 75 -12.12 -2.59 -21.34
CA LEU A 75 -11.88 -1.49 -20.40
C LEU A 75 -11.72 -1.98 -18.95
N ALA A 76 -12.54 -2.93 -18.50
CA ALA A 76 -12.38 -3.54 -17.17
C ALA A 76 -11.03 -4.24 -17.04
N HIS A 77 -10.62 -5.01 -18.05
CA HIS A 77 -9.32 -5.67 -18.05
C HIS A 77 -8.16 -4.66 -18.03
N ALA A 78 -8.29 -3.54 -18.75
CA ALA A 78 -7.30 -2.47 -18.71
C ALA A 78 -7.18 -1.82 -17.31
N LEU A 79 -8.30 -1.64 -16.60
CA LEU A 79 -8.29 -1.12 -15.22
C LEU A 79 -7.65 -2.10 -14.24
N TYR A 80 -7.94 -3.40 -14.37
CA TYR A 80 -7.30 -4.44 -13.58
C TYR A 80 -5.77 -4.45 -13.76
N LEU A 81 -5.30 -4.37 -15.01
CA LEU A 81 -3.88 -4.28 -15.33
C LEU A 81 -3.27 -2.99 -14.78
N LEU A 82 -3.96 -1.85 -14.93
CA LEU A 82 -3.52 -0.56 -14.41
C LEU A 82 -3.34 -0.59 -12.89
N ARG A 83 -4.30 -1.18 -12.15
CA ARG A 83 -4.20 -1.35 -10.69
C ARG A 83 -2.96 -2.16 -10.31
N SER A 84 -2.72 -3.26 -11.01
CA SER A 84 -1.58 -4.15 -10.76
C SER A 84 -0.24 -3.47 -11.06
N ILE A 85 -0.15 -2.78 -12.20
CA ILE A 85 1.04 -2.01 -12.60
C ILE A 85 1.31 -0.89 -11.60
N LEU A 86 0.27 -0.19 -11.14
CA LEU A 86 0.39 0.88 -10.15
C LEU A 86 0.96 0.36 -8.82
N ALA A 87 0.46 -0.78 -8.32
CA ALA A 87 0.96 -1.38 -7.09
C ALA A 87 2.45 -1.76 -7.19
N ILE A 88 2.86 -2.38 -8.30
CA ILE A 88 4.27 -2.71 -8.57
C ILE A 88 5.11 -1.44 -8.67
N TYR A 89 4.63 -0.44 -9.41
CA TYR A 89 5.30 0.83 -9.60
C TYR A 89 5.57 1.54 -8.26
N LEU A 90 4.55 1.62 -7.40
CA LEU A 90 4.67 2.28 -6.10
C LEU A 90 5.55 1.47 -5.14
N GLY A 91 5.44 0.14 -5.12
CA GLY A 91 6.27 -0.72 -4.28
C GLY A 91 7.75 -0.66 -4.65
N CYS A 92 8.07 -0.81 -5.94
CA CYS A 92 9.42 -0.67 -6.46
C CYS A 92 9.97 0.75 -6.26
N GLY A 93 9.16 1.77 -6.55
CA GLY A 93 9.55 3.17 -6.35
C GLY A 93 9.85 3.48 -4.89
N LEU A 94 9.06 2.97 -3.95
CA LEU A 94 9.27 3.14 -2.52
C LEU A 94 10.54 2.41 -2.05
N TRP A 95 10.75 1.16 -2.48
CA TRP A 95 11.99 0.44 -2.19
C TRP A 95 13.20 1.26 -2.63
N SER A 96 13.22 1.68 -3.90
CA SER A 96 14.33 2.42 -4.49
C SER A 96 14.53 3.77 -3.82
N ALA A 97 13.44 4.47 -3.45
CA ALA A 97 13.51 5.75 -2.75
C ALA A 97 14.12 5.58 -1.34
N LEU A 98 13.70 4.57 -0.59
CA LEU A 98 14.27 4.26 0.73
C LEU A 98 15.73 3.83 0.64
N SER A 99 16.06 3.01 -0.37
CA SER A 99 17.44 2.58 -0.63
C SER A 99 18.33 3.75 -1.02
N LEU A 100 17.80 4.71 -1.77
CA LEU A 100 18.50 5.92 -2.18
C LEU A 100 18.69 6.87 -0.99
N LEU A 101 17.70 7.00 -0.11
CA LEU A 101 17.82 7.74 1.14
C LEU A 101 18.85 7.12 2.10
N ASN A 102 19.06 5.80 2.02
CA ASN A 102 20.06 5.09 2.80
C ASN A 102 21.48 5.44 2.32
N GLY A 103 22.15 6.36 3.01
CA GLY A 103 23.52 6.77 2.70
C GLY A 103 23.64 8.01 1.82
N MET A 104 22.53 8.67 1.49
CA MET A 104 22.55 9.94 0.76
C MET A 104 22.88 11.12 1.68
N THR A 105 23.65 12.08 1.17
CA THR A 105 23.95 13.34 1.86
C THR A 105 22.82 14.35 1.66
N LEU A 106 22.74 15.37 2.52
CA LEU A 106 21.75 16.44 2.39
C LEU A 106 21.82 17.18 1.04
N SER A 107 23.03 17.42 0.51
CA SER A 107 23.20 18.04 -0.81
C SER A 107 22.60 17.16 -1.90
N ALA A 108 22.98 15.88 -1.92
CA ALA A 108 22.48 14.94 -2.92
C ALA A 108 20.97 14.73 -2.83
N LEU A 109 20.39 14.78 -1.62
CA LEU A 109 18.94 14.78 -1.44
C LEU A 109 18.31 16.00 -2.10
N ASN A 110 18.79 17.20 -1.77
CA ASN A 110 18.27 18.45 -2.33
C ASN A 110 18.42 18.54 -3.85
N ASP A 111 19.46 17.93 -4.43
CA ASP A 111 19.67 17.84 -5.88
C ASP A 111 18.73 16.83 -6.57
N ALA A 112 18.27 15.81 -5.84
CA ALA A 112 17.30 14.83 -6.32
C ALA A 112 15.84 15.32 -6.23
N LEU A 113 15.59 16.42 -5.51
CA LEU A 113 14.26 17.02 -5.39
C LEU A 113 13.90 17.81 -6.63
N TYR A 114 12.63 17.75 -7.00
CA TYR A 114 12.06 18.63 -8.01
C TYR A 114 12.06 20.09 -7.52
N SER A 115 12.12 21.02 -8.47
CA SER A 115 12.24 22.45 -8.20
C SER A 115 11.11 23.03 -7.35
N PHE A 116 9.93 22.39 -7.35
CA PHE A 116 8.77 22.80 -6.58
C PHE A 116 8.73 22.21 -5.15
N VAL A 117 9.59 21.26 -4.83
CA VAL A 117 9.66 20.68 -3.47
C VAL A 117 10.62 21.54 -2.63
N PRO A 118 10.19 22.02 -1.45
CA PRO A 118 11.06 22.82 -0.60
C PRO A 118 12.33 22.05 -0.22
N ARG A 119 13.48 22.73 -0.31
CA ARG A 119 14.77 22.15 0.07
C ARG A 119 14.91 22.08 1.58
N PHE A 120 15.69 21.12 2.05
CA PHE A 120 15.98 20.96 3.47
C PHE A 120 17.26 21.71 3.88
N SER A 121 17.21 22.34 5.05
CA SER A 121 18.38 22.81 5.78
C SER A 121 19.03 21.71 6.63
N THR A 122 18.25 20.71 7.04
CA THR A 122 18.67 19.56 7.87
C THR A 122 18.12 18.28 7.30
N PHE A 123 18.88 17.19 7.40
CA PHE A 123 18.45 15.90 6.87
C PHE A 123 17.17 15.40 7.58
N PRO A 124 16.18 14.85 6.85
CA PRO A 124 14.92 14.39 7.44
C PRO A 124 15.16 13.26 8.45
N ASP A 125 14.34 13.22 9.51
CA ASP A 125 14.41 12.14 10.50
C ASP A 125 13.77 10.88 9.91
N LEU A 126 14.60 9.88 9.59
CA LEU A 126 14.18 8.61 8.99
C LEU A 126 13.94 7.52 10.04
N TYR A 127 13.86 7.86 11.32
CA TYR A 127 13.63 6.90 12.40
C TYR A 127 12.16 6.85 12.81
N LEU A 128 11.65 5.62 12.95
CA LEU A 128 10.38 5.33 13.58
C LEU A 128 10.55 5.43 15.11
N ARG A 129 9.98 6.46 15.72
CA ARG A 129 10.09 6.74 17.16
C ARG A 129 8.85 6.40 17.96
N TRP A 130 7.82 5.80 17.37
CA TRP A 130 6.54 5.56 18.05
C TRP A 130 6.66 4.72 19.33
N PHE A 131 7.65 3.83 19.36
CA PHE A 131 7.89 2.95 20.51
C PHE A 131 8.77 3.58 21.61
N THR A 132 9.27 4.80 21.39
CA THR A 132 10.07 5.51 22.41
C THR A 132 9.28 5.83 23.67
N ILE A 133 7.95 5.88 23.58
CA ILE A 133 7.03 6.02 24.72
C ILE A 133 7.17 4.84 25.69
N LEU A 134 7.41 3.63 25.17
CA LEU A 134 7.58 2.43 25.98
C LEU A 134 9.01 2.31 26.50
N GLN A 135 9.99 2.55 25.63
CA GLN A 135 11.40 2.53 25.98
C GLN A 135 12.17 3.54 25.12
N PRO A 136 12.88 4.53 25.71
CA PRO A 136 13.53 5.60 24.95
C PRO A 136 14.54 5.15 23.89
N GLY A 137 15.13 3.96 24.05
CA GLY A 137 16.06 3.36 23.09
C GLY A 137 15.39 2.60 21.94
N TRP A 138 14.07 2.49 21.91
CA TRP A 138 13.34 1.79 20.85
C TRP A 138 12.97 2.74 19.72
N PHE A 139 13.97 3.01 18.89
CA PHE A 139 13.79 3.67 17.60
C PHE A 139 14.33 2.77 16.50
N PHE A 140 13.64 2.74 15.37
CA PHE A 140 13.98 1.84 14.26
C PHE A 140 14.19 2.65 12.99
N SER A 141 15.30 2.44 12.29
CA SER A 141 15.53 3.12 11.02
C SER A 141 14.58 2.58 9.96
N LEU A 142 13.89 3.48 9.25
CA LEU A 142 12.96 3.12 8.17
C LEU A 142 13.69 2.74 6.87
N VAL A 143 14.93 3.18 6.71
CA VAL A 143 15.75 2.97 5.52
C VAL A 143 16.76 1.84 5.66
N GLN A 144 17.16 1.48 6.88
CA GLN A 144 18.02 0.33 7.09
C GLN A 144 17.21 -0.96 6.96
N SER A 145 17.83 -1.93 6.29
CA SER A 145 17.42 -3.32 6.31
C SER A 145 17.43 -3.82 7.75
N LEU A 146 16.27 -4.26 8.23
CA LEU A 146 16.19 -4.85 9.55
C LEU A 146 16.81 -6.24 9.54
N THR A 147 17.92 -6.41 10.24
CA THR A 147 18.36 -7.71 10.77
C THR A 147 17.69 -8.02 12.11
N ILE A 148 16.52 -7.43 12.40
CA ILE A 148 15.69 -7.88 13.52
C ILE A 148 15.34 -9.34 13.28
N SER A 149 15.42 -10.13 14.35
CA SER A 149 15.03 -11.52 14.35
C SER A 149 13.65 -11.65 13.69
N PRO A 150 13.50 -12.44 12.60
CA PRO A 150 12.24 -12.61 11.86
C PRO A 150 11.04 -12.91 12.77
N TRP A 151 11.33 -13.52 13.92
CA TRP A 151 10.39 -13.81 15.01
C TRP A 151 9.67 -12.59 15.57
N LEU A 152 10.31 -11.42 15.72
CA LEU A 152 9.66 -10.23 16.27
C LEU A 152 8.64 -9.64 15.29
N ILE A 153 8.98 -9.61 14.00
CA ILE A 153 8.08 -9.18 12.93
C ILE A 153 6.95 -10.19 12.76
N PHE A 154 7.26 -11.49 12.82
CA PHE A 154 6.27 -12.56 12.84
C PHE A 154 5.30 -12.42 14.01
N VAL A 155 5.79 -12.19 15.23
CA VAL A 155 4.94 -11.99 16.41
C VAL A 155 4.08 -10.74 16.27
N LEU A 156 4.63 -9.62 15.80
CA LEU A 156 3.86 -8.39 15.59
C LEU A 156 2.76 -8.58 14.54
N ILE A 157 3.09 -9.21 13.41
CA ILE A 157 2.13 -9.55 12.36
C ILE A 157 1.10 -10.54 12.87
N LEU A 158 1.50 -11.54 13.65
CA LEU A 158 0.59 -12.53 14.24
C LEU A 158 -0.35 -11.89 15.25
N VAL A 159 0.11 -10.90 16.04
CA VAL A 159 -0.74 -10.11 16.94
C VAL A 159 -1.71 -9.23 16.14
N LEU A 160 -1.23 -8.54 15.10
CA LEU A 160 -2.07 -7.73 14.22
C LEU A 160 -3.11 -8.60 13.47
N LEU A 161 -2.73 -9.80 13.07
CA LEU A 161 -3.58 -10.82 12.45
C LEU A 161 -4.57 -11.43 13.44
N LEU A 162 -4.19 -11.64 14.70
CA LEU A 162 -5.11 -12.08 15.74
C LEU A 162 -6.16 -11.00 16.00
N ILE A 163 -5.76 -9.73 16.06
CA ILE A 163 -6.67 -8.60 16.26
C ILE A 163 -7.59 -8.41 15.03
N GLY A 164 -7.03 -8.43 13.82
CA GLY A 164 -7.80 -8.31 12.57
C GLY A 164 -8.68 -9.54 12.29
N GLY A 165 -8.18 -10.73 12.58
CA GLY A 165 -8.87 -12.01 12.46
C GLY A 165 -10.02 -12.15 13.46
N TYR A 166 -9.87 -11.61 14.67
CA TYR A 166 -10.97 -11.55 15.65
C TYR A 166 -12.14 -10.69 15.13
N MET A 167 -11.86 -9.65 14.34
CA MET A 167 -12.89 -8.86 13.66
C MET A 167 -13.48 -9.59 12.44
N LEU A 168 -12.69 -10.35 11.67
CA LEU A 168 -13.15 -11.12 10.50
C LEU A 168 -13.88 -12.43 10.82
N ALA A 169 -13.62 -13.05 11.98
CA ALA A 169 -14.27 -14.29 12.41
C ALA A 169 -15.80 -14.18 12.47
N ARG A 170 -16.35 -12.96 12.48
CA ARG A 170 -17.79 -12.70 12.38
C ARG A 170 -18.37 -12.73 10.96
N ILE A 171 -17.56 -12.74 9.89
CA ILE A 171 -18.03 -12.38 8.53
C ILE A 171 -17.85 -13.51 7.50
N SER A 172 -16.73 -14.24 7.51
CA SER A 172 -16.53 -15.44 6.67
C SER A 172 -15.20 -16.11 7.05
N PHE A 173 -15.27 -17.26 7.71
CA PHE A 173 -14.15 -17.81 8.50
C PHE A 173 -13.02 -18.45 7.68
N THR A 174 -13.27 -18.90 6.44
CA THR A 174 -12.33 -19.78 5.72
C THR A 174 -11.49 -19.09 4.66
N ALA A 175 -12.08 -18.23 3.81
CA ALA A 175 -11.33 -17.57 2.73
C ALA A 175 -10.48 -16.40 3.24
N GLY A 176 -11.04 -15.53 4.10
CA GLY A 176 -10.34 -14.35 4.60
C GLY A 176 -9.15 -14.68 5.51
N CYS A 177 -9.28 -15.72 6.34
CA CYS A 177 -8.19 -16.18 7.22
C CYS A 177 -7.00 -16.75 6.43
N LEU A 178 -7.26 -17.51 5.36
CA LEU A 178 -6.18 -18.07 4.53
C LEU A 178 -5.40 -16.97 3.79
N THR A 179 -6.10 -15.99 3.21
CA THR A 179 -5.47 -14.86 2.53
C THR A 179 -4.59 -14.06 3.49
N LEU A 180 -5.09 -13.77 4.69
CA LEU A 180 -4.35 -13.06 5.73
C LEU A 180 -3.11 -13.81 6.22
N VAL A 181 -3.19 -15.14 6.36
CA VAL A 181 -2.03 -15.99 6.73
C VAL A 181 -0.97 -16.00 5.63
N VAL A 182 -1.38 -16.10 4.36
CA VAL A 182 -0.46 -16.08 3.21
C VAL A 182 0.21 -14.72 3.07
N GLU A 183 -0.55 -13.63 3.18
CA GLU A 183 -0.01 -12.26 3.14
C GLU A 183 0.92 -11.99 4.33
N GLY A 184 0.55 -12.43 5.53
CA GLY A 184 1.42 -12.34 6.71
C GLY A 184 2.72 -13.11 6.55
N ALA A 185 2.67 -14.35 6.05
CA ALA A 185 3.85 -15.16 5.77
C ALA A 185 4.74 -14.53 4.69
N PHE A 186 4.14 -13.92 3.68
CA PHE A 186 4.86 -13.19 2.63
C PHE A 186 5.62 -11.98 3.19
N VAL A 187 4.96 -11.15 4.02
CA VAL A 187 5.61 -10.00 4.68
C VAL A 187 6.76 -10.44 5.59
N VAL A 188 6.60 -11.55 6.31
CA VAL A 188 7.67 -12.12 7.15
C VAL A 188 8.84 -12.62 6.31
N SER A 189 8.57 -13.30 5.19
CA SER A 189 9.63 -13.72 4.26
C SER A 189 10.39 -12.51 3.71
N LEU A 190 9.67 -11.44 3.35
CA LEU A 190 10.28 -10.19 2.87
C LEU A 190 11.18 -9.54 3.93
N ALA A 191 10.77 -9.53 5.20
CA ALA A 191 11.61 -9.03 6.28
C ALA A 191 12.95 -9.77 6.39
N THR A 192 12.97 -11.07 6.09
CA THR A 192 14.20 -11.87 6.13
C THR A 192 15.18 -11.59 4.99
N TRP A 193 14.73 -10.92 3.93
CA TRP A 193 15.52 -10.63 2.73
C TRP A 193 16.27 -9.29 2.82
N GLY A 194 16.36 -8.70 4.00
CA GLY A 194 17.03 -7.42 4.20
C GLY A 194 16.27 -6.25 3.59
N ILE A 195 14.93 -6.31 3.62
CA ILE A 195 14.09 -5.24 3.09
C ILE A 195 14.02 -4.07 4.07
N PRO A 196 14.06 -2.81 3.60
CA PRO A 196 13.93 -1.63 4.47
C PRO A 196 12.64 -1.67 5.29
N LEU A 197 12.70 -1.32 6.57
CA LEU A 197 11.52 -1.33 7.46
C LEU A 197 10.36 -0.49 6.92
N GLY A 198 10.65 0.64 6.26
CA GLY A 198 9.61 1.48 5.67
C GLY A 198 8.79 0.76 4.59
N LEU A 199 9.42 -0.13 3.81
CA LEU A 199 8.72 -0.94 2.82
C LEU A 199 7.90 -2.04 3.50
N ILE A 200 8.43 -2.66 4.57
CA ILE A 200 7.69 -3.65 5.37
C ILE A 200 6.43 -2.99 5.94
N LEU A 201 6.55 -1.78 6.49
CA LEU A 201 5.43 -1.01 7.03
C LEU A 201 4.37 -0.75 5.94
N PHE A 202 4.78 -0.27 4.77
CA PHE A 202 3.90 -0.08 3.60
C PHE A 202 3.15 -1.36 3.21
N LEU A 203 3.86 -2.47 3.04
CA LEU A 203 3.25 -3.75 2.65
C LEU A 203 2.33 -4.32 3.73
N THR A 204 2.71 -4.16 5.00
CA THR A 204 1.92 -4.61 6.15
C THR A 204 0.59 -3.86 6.19
N ILE A 205 0.58 -2.55 5.97
CA ILE A 205 -0.66 -1.77 5.94
C ILE A 205 -1.53 -2.21 4.75
N ILE A 206 -0.94 -2.39 3.56
CA ILE A 206 -1.68 -2.85 2.38
C ILE A 206 -2.34 -4.20 2.63
N GLY A 207 -1.63 -5.18 3.19
CA GLY A 207 -2.20 -6.50 3.49
C GLY A 207 -3.19 -6.48 4.65
N ILE A 208 -2.79 -5.90 5.79
CA ILE A 208 -3.54 -6.02 7.05
C ILE A 208 -4.66 -5.00 7.18
N ALA A 209 -4.47 -3.73 6.81
CA ALA A 209 -5.47 -2.71 7.10
C ALA A 209 -6.62 -2.73 6.07
N ILE A 210 -6.35 -3.12 4.84
CA ILE A 210 -7.22 -2.75 3.71
C ILE A 210 -8.06 -3.93 3.23
N SER A 211 -7.48 -5.13 3.18
CA SER A 211 -8.23 -6.35 2.88
C SER A 211 -9.43 -6.53 3.85
N PRO A 212 -9.26 -6.42 5.18
CA PRO A 212 -10.36 -6.51 6.14
C PRO A 212 -11.42 -5.41 6.02
N ILE A 213 -10.99 -4.15 5.89
CA ILE A 213 -11.92 -3.00 5.86
C ILE A 213 -12.73 -3.02 4.56
N LEU A 214 -12.11 -3.36 3.42
CA LEU A 214 -12.82 -3.52 2.15
C LEU A 214 -13.80 -4.71 2.21
N LEU A 215 -13.38 -5.85 2.75
CA LEU A 215 -14.27 -7.01 2.93
C LEU A 215 -15.44 -6.68 3.86
N LEU A 216 -15.20 -5.96 4.96
CA LEU A 216 -16.23 -5.49 5.88
C LEU A 216 -17.21 -4.53 5.20
N ALA A 217 -16.70 -3.55 4.45
CA ALA A 217 -17.51 -2.59 3.71
C ALA A 217 -18.36 -3.27 2.62
N GLN A 218 -17.76 -4.21 1.86
CA GLN A 218 -18.45 -5.00 0.84
C GLN A 218 -19.56 -5.88 1.46
N TRP A 219 -19.26 -6.56 2.57
CA TRP A 219 -20.25 -7.35 3.32
C TRP A 219 -21.41 -6.49 3.81
N TYR A 220 -21.13 -5.33 4.41
CA TYR A 220 -22.14 -4.41 4.91
C TYR A 220 -23.07 -3.92 3.77
N LEU A 221 -22.49 -3.55 2.62
CA LEU A 221 -23.26 -3.11 1.46
C LEU A 221 -24.09 -4.23 0.84
N SER A 222 -23.59 -5.47 0.83
CA SER A 222 -24.33 -6.65 0.34
C SER A 222 -25.58 -6.92 1.19
N ASN A 223 -25.44 -6.93 2.51
CA ASN A 223 -26.56 -7.22 3.41
C ASN A 223 -27.64 -6.13 3.42
N LYS A 224 -27.25 -4.86 3.24
CA LYS A 224 -28.21 -3.75 3.19
C LYS A 224 -29.12 -3.79 1.95
N LYS A 225 -28.68 -4.39 0.84
CA LYS A 225 -29.53 -4.60 -0.35
C LYS A 225 -30.62 -5.64 -0.13
N VAL A 226 -30.39 -6.63 0.73
CA VAL A 226 -31.34 -7.71 0.99
C VAL A 226 -32.50 -7.24 1.87
N SER A 227 -32.28 -6.26 2.75
CA SER A 227 -33.32 -5.70 3.63
C SER A 227 -34.24 -4.65 2.99
N GLY A 228 -34.02 -4.28 1.73
CA GLY A 228 -34.79 -3.22 1.04
C GLY A 228 -35.90 -3.72 0.09
N ILE A 229 -36.21 -5.02 0.10
CA ILE A 229 -37.20 -5.65 -0.80
C ILE A 229 -38.48 -6.09 -0.04
N SER A 230 -38.66 -5.69 1.23
CA SER A 230 -39.92 -5.93 1.97
C SER A 230 -40.86 -4.75 1.92
#